data_AF-A0A094F979-F1
#
_entry.id   AF-A0A094F979-F1
#
_cell.length_a   1.000
_cell.length_b   1.000
_cell.length_c   1.000
_cell.angle_alpha   90.00
_cell.angle_beta   90.00
_cell.angle_gamma   90.00
#
_symmetry.space_group_name_H-M   'P 1'
#
loop_
_entity.id
_entity.type
_entity.pdbx_description
1 polymer ?
#
loop_
_entity_poly.entity_id
_entity_poly.type
_entity_poly.pdbx_seq_one_letter_code
_entity_poly.pdbx_strand_id
1 'polypeptide(L)'
;MTGIEKLTGPNYRVWSLRVKRLLQSHGLWDVVEPLPKAPREQAGEEAPVPLSDAPTAAAPPAADFEIRDAKASCLIMELCDPSPLDFIVSIECARE
;
A
#
# COMPACT_ATOMS: atom_id res chain seq x y z
N MET A 1 20.21 1.87 4.21
CA MET A 1 19.88 2.55 2.95
C MET A 1 19.74 1.48 1.88
N THR A 2 18.52 1.26 1.41
CA THR A 2 18.22 0.39 0.26
C THR A 2 18.99 0.93 -0.94
N GLY A 3 19.90 0.14 -1.52
CA GLY A 3 20.75 0.52 -2.66
C GLY A 3 19.97 0.64 -3.99
N ILE A 4 18.76 1.17 -3.95
CA ILE A 4 17.88 1.38 -5.09
C ILE A 4 18.05 2.83 -5.53
N GLU A 5 18.43 3.02 -6.78
CA GLU A 5 18.51 4.35 -7.38
C GLU A 5 17.13 5.02 -7.40
N LYS A 6 17.08 6.35 -7.28
CA LYS A 6 15.84 7.11 -7.37
C LYS A 6 15.19 6.95 -8.74
N LEU A 7 13.86 7.01 -8.80
CA LEU A 7 13.14 6.98 -10.07
C LEU A 7 13.39 8.26 -10.86
N THR A 8 14.14 8.17 -11.97
CA THR A 8 14.47 9.31 -12.85
C THR A 8 13.72 9.30 -14.17
N GLY A 9 12.88 8.27 -14.41
CA GLY A 9 12.11 8.08 -15.63
C GLY A 9 12.68 6.94 -16.49
N PRO A 10 13.84 7.11 -17.16
CA PRO A 10 14.43 6.08 -18.03
C PRO A 10 14.74 4.77 -17.30
N ASN A 11 14.98 4.82 -16.00
CA ASN A 11 15.31 3.66 -15.18
C ASN A 11 14.09 2.89 -14.65
N TYR A 12 12.85 3.26 -15.02
CA TYR A 12 11.61 2.68 -14.48
C TYR A 12 11.59 1.15 -14.53
N ARG A 13 12.06 0.50 -15.60
CA ARG A 13 12.08 -0.97 -15.71
C ARG A 13 12.93 -1.63 -14.63
N VAL A 14 14.14 -1.13 -14.41
CA VAL A 14 15.06 -1.70 -13.41
C VAL A 14 14.60 -1.31 -12.01
N TRP A 15 14.14 -0.07 -11.84
CA TRP A 15 13.59 0.45 -10.60
C TRP A 15 12.40 -0.37 -10.12
N SER A 16 11.39 -0.58 -10.97
CA SER A 16 10.15 -1.31 -10.62
C SER A 16 10.42 -2.74 -10.18
N LEU A 17 11.40 -3.43 -10.81
CA LEU A 17 11.83 -4.77 -10.36
C LEU A 17 12.47 -4.75 -8.97
N ARG A 18 13.31 -3.74 -8.68
CA ARG A 18 13.96 -3.59 -7.37
C ARG A 18 12.93 -3.23 -6.29
N VAL A 19 12.01 -2.32 -6.58
CA VAL A 19 10.92 -1.94 -5.67
C VAL A 19 9.96 -3.10 -5.43
N LYS A 20 9.60 -3.86 -6.47
CA LYS A 20 8.78 -5.07 -6.33
C LYS A 20 9.44 -6.07 -5.38
N ARG A 21 10.74 -6.37 -5.56
CA ARG A 21 11.48 -7.25 -4.63
C ARG A 21 11.52 -6.73 -3.20
N LEU A 22 11.72 -5.43 -3.03
CA LEU A 22 11.72 -4.80 -1.70
C LEU A 22 10.34 -4.96 -1.04
N LEU A 23 9.26 -4.59 -1.71
CA LEU A 23 7.91 -4.72 -1.17
C LEU A 23 7.55 -6.18 -0.89
N GLN A 24 8.00 -7.12 -1.74
CA GLN A 24 7.85 -8.55 -1.49
C GLN A 24 8.60 -9.01 -0.23
N SER A 25 9.84 -8.58 -0.01
CA SER A 25 10.58 -8.94 1.21
C SER A 25 9.96 -8.36 2.48
N HIS A 26 9.21 -7.27 2.35
CA HIS A 26 8.45 -6.65 3.44
C HIS A 26 7.02 -7.20 3.59
N GLY A 27 6.57 -8.11 2.72
CA GLY A 27 5.20 -8.62 2.72
C GLY A 27 4.14 -7.54 2.45
N LEU A 28 4.48 -6.55 1.61
CA LEU A 28 3.63 -5.42 1.25
C LEU A 28 3.17 -5.44 -0.21
N TRP A 29 3.74 -6.35 -1.04
CA TRP A 29 3.39 -6.42 -2.46
C TRP A 29 1.94 -6.85 -2.72
N ASP A 30 1.35 -7.61 -1.80
CA ASP A 30 -0.05 -8.05 -1.85
C ASP A 30 -1.05 -6.89 -1.80
N VAL A 31 -0.64 -5.74 -1.28
CA VAL A 31 -1.45 -4.53 -1.24
C VAL A 31 -1.41 -3.77 -2.56
N VAL A 32 -0.23 -3.73 -3.20
CA VAL A 32 -0.01 -3.04 -4.48
C VAL A 32 -0.60 -3.82 -5.65
N GLU A 33 -0.43 -5.14 -5.63
CA GLU A 33 -0.97 -6.06 -6.64
C GLU A 33 -1.75 -7.15 -5.91
N PRO A 34 -3.03 -6.89 -5.57
CA PRO A 34 -3.87 -7.89 -4.94
C PRO A 34 -4.00 -9.07 -5.89
N LEU A 35 -3.48 -10.24 -5.48
CA LEU A 35 -3.75 -11.47 -6.21
C LEU A 35 -5.28 -11.62 -6.31
N PRO A 36 -5.83 -11.98 -7.49
CA PRO A 36 -7.24 -12.34 -7.57
C PRO A 36 -7.47 -13.46 -6.56
N LYS A 37 -8.16 -13.13 -5.47
CA LYS A 37 -8.49 -14.09 -4.44
C LYS A 37 -9.32 -15.16 -5.15
N ALA A 38 -8.84 -16.40 -5.16
CA ALA A 38 -9.75 -17.53 -5.37
C ALA A 38 -10.96 -17.28 -4.45
N PRO A 39 -12.21 -17.44 -4.93
CA PRO A 39 -13.38 -17.11 -4.14
C PRO A 39 -13.22 -17.71 -2.76
N ARG A 40 -13.11 -16.85 -1.74
CA ARG A 40 -13.20 -17.28 -0.36
C ARG A 40 -14.56 -17.95 -0.26
N GLU A 41 -14.56 -19.26 -0.12
CA GLU A 41 -15.75 -19.99 0.30
C GLU A 41 -16.18 -19.35 1.63
N GLN A 42 -17.17 -18.48 1.55
CA GLN A 42 -18.01 -18.13 2.68
C GLN A 42 -18.88 -19.36 2.94
N ALA A 43 -18.27 -20.44 3.45
CA ALA A 43 -18.98 -21.55 4.04
C ALA A 43 -19.25 -21.17 5.49
N GLY A 44 -20.46 -20.65 5.71
CA GLY A 44 -20.92 -20.18 7.01
C GLY A 44 -22.27 -19.50 6.86
N GLU A 45 -23.25 -20.28 6.43
CA GLU A 45 -24.67 -19.99 6.54
C GLU A 45 -25.02 -19.67 8.00
N GLU A 46 -25.41 -18.43 8.31
CA GLU A 46 -26.16 -18.16 9.54
C GLU A 46 -27.01 -16.88 9.44
N ALA A 47 -28.31 -17.06 9.64
CA ALA A 47 -29.22 -16.09 10.25
C ALA A 47 -30.27 -16.90 11.05
N PRO A 48 -30.90 -16.41 12.16
CA PRO A 48 -30.69 -15.16 12.91
C PRO A 48 -30.74 -15.26 14.49
N VAL A 49 -29.93 -14.43 15.20
CA VAL A 49 -30.06 -13.73 16.55
C VAL A 49 -30.41 -14.54 17.85
N PRO A 50 -30.14 -14.08 19.13
CA PRO A 50 -29.70 -12.76 19.64
C PRO A 50 -28.66 -12.72 20.83
N LEU A 51 -28.06 -11.53 21.05
CA LEU A 51 -27.60 -10.89 22.31
C LEU A 51 -26.83 -11.70 23.40
N SER A 52 -25.53 -11.40 23.60
CA SER A 52 -24.93 -11.21 24.93
C SER A 52 -23.52 -10.57 24.88
N ASP A 53 -23.24 -9.84 25.96
CA ASP A 53 -22.27 -8.77 26.24
C ASP A 53 -20.73 -8.96 26.03
N ALA A 54 -20.12 -7.78 25.81
CA ALA A 54 -18.79 -7.31 26.24
C ALA A 54 -17.54 -7.53 25.34
N PRO A 55 -16.60 -6.56 25.33
CA PRO A 55 -15.93 -6.11 24.12
C PRO A 55 -14.50 -6.65 24.02
N THR A 56 -14.19 -7.33 22.92
CA THR A 56 -12.85 -7.30 22.36
C THR A 56 -12.96 -6.60 21.02
N ALA A 57 -12.52 -5.35 20.98
CA ALA A 57 -12.42 -4.58 19.75
C ALA A 57 -11.34 -5.23 18.87
N ALA A 58 -11.68 -6.31 18.19
CA ALA A 58 -10.94 -6.79 17.05
C ALA A 58 -11.11 -5.73 15.96
N ALA A 59 -10.05 -4.94 15.74
CA ALA A 59 -10.01 -3.98 14.65
C ALA A 59 -10.41 -4.68 13.33
N PRO A 60 -11.26 -4.06 12.50
CA PRO A 60 -11.66 -4.68 11.26
C PRO A 60 -10.43 -4.87 10.35
N PRO A 61 -10.35 -5.97 9.58
CA PRO A 61 -9.24 -6.28 8.68
C PRO A 61 -8.95 -5.19 7.62
N ALA A 62 -9.82 -4.19 7.52
CA ALA A 62 -9.62 -2.97 6.73
C ALA A 62 -8.53 -2.05 7.31
N ALA A 63 -8.45 -1.89 8.63
CA ALA A 63 -7.46 -1.02 9.27
C ALA A 63 -6.02 -1.53 9.03
N ASP A 64 -5.82 -2.85 9.08
CA ASP A 64 -4.52 -3.47 8.77
C ASP A 64 -4.13 -3.34 7.29
N PHE A 65 -5.11 -3.31 6.40
CA PHE A 65 -4.86 -3.05 4.98
C PHE A 65 -4.43 -1.60 4.76
N GLU A 66 -5.14 -0.63 5.33
CA GLU A 66 -4.82 0.80 5.24
C GLU A 66 -3.43 1.11 5.78
N ILE A 67 -3.06 0.51 6.91
CA ILE A 67 -1.72 0.68 7.50
C ILE A 67 -0.63 0.13 6.57
N ARG A 68 -0.86 -1.04 5.95
CA ARG A 68 0.11 -1.65 5.02
C ARG A 68 0.18 -0.89 3.70
N ASP A 69 -0.94 -0.39 3.21
CA ASP A 69 -1.03 0.46 2.02
C ASP A 69 -0.28 1.77 2.20
N ALA A 70 -0.52 2.46 3.32
CA ALA A 70 0.22 3.66 3.68
C ALA A 70 1.73 3.39 3.75
N LYS A 71 2.13 2.27 4.35
CA LYS A 71 3.55 1.87 4.44
C LYS A 71 4.16 1.58 3.08
N ALA A 72 3.45 0.86 2.20
CA ALA A 72 3.90 0.59 0.84
C ALA A 72 4.06 1.89 0.04
N SER A 73 3.06 2.78 0.14
CA SER A 73 3.06 4.10 -0.51
C SER A 73 4.22 4.98 -0.02
N CYS A 74 4.48 5.04 1.29
CA CYS A 74 5.63 5.76 1.84
C CYS A 74 6.96 5.24 1.29
N LEU A 75 7.16 3.92 1.24
CA LEU A 75 8.38 3.32 0.70
C LEU A 75 8.56 3.61 -0.80
N ILE A 76 7.47 3.53 -1.56
CA ILE A 76 7.48 3.85 -2.99
C ILE A 76 7.87 5.33 -3.19
N MET A 77 7.24 6.24 -2.43
CA MET A 77 7.50 7.67 -2.52
C MET A 77 8.92 8.04 -2.10
N GLU A 78 9.46 7.38 -1.08
CA GLU A 78 10.86 7.54 -0.66
C GLU A 78 11.84 7.10 -1.77
N LEU A 79 11.43 6.25 -2.70
CA LEU A 79 12.27 5.81 -3.83
C LEU A 79 12.03 6.62 -5.11
N CYS A 80 11.10 7.56 -5.09
CA CYS A 80 10.93 8.57 -6.13
C CYS A 80 11.96 9.69 -5.94
N ASP A 81 12.42 10.24 -7.06
CA ASP A 81 13.16 11.50 -7.03
C ASP A 81 12.22 12.62 -6.56
N PRO A 82 12.65 13.55 -5.69
CA PRO A 82 11.80 14.63 -5.22
C PRO A 82 11.62 15.75 -6.25
N SER A 83 12.50 15.86 -7.26
CA SER A 83 12.45 16.96 -8.23
C SER A 83 11.12 17.05 -8.99
N PRO A 84 10.50 15.93 -9.43
CA PRO A 84 9.14 15.94 -9.97
C PRO A 84 8.05 16.46 -9.00
N LEU A 85 8.20 16.24 -7.69
CA LEU A 85 7.22 16.68 -6.68
C LEU A 85 7.32 18.19 -6.42
N ASP A 86 8.52 18.75 -6.47
CA ASP A 86 8.74 20.20 -6.36
C ASP A 86 8.00 20.99 -7.45
N PHE A 87 7.86 20.42 -8.65
CA PHE A 87 7.07 21.04 -9.72
C PHE A 87 5.57 21.10 -9.40
N ILE A 88 5.02 20.13 -8.67
CA ILE A 88 3.60 20.11 -8.28
C ILE A 88 3.34 21.19 -7.22
N VAL A 89 4.19 21.28 -6.20
CA VAL A 89 4.10 22.30 -5.16
C VAL A 89 4.26 23.71 -5.74
N SER A 90 5.17 23.87 -6.70
CA SER A 90 5.40 25.16 -7.38
C SER A 90 4.19 25.64 -8.19
N ILE A 91 3.37 24.74 -8.74
CA ILE A 91 2.16 25.09 -9.51
C ILE A 91 1.02 25.52 -8.58
N GLU A 92 0.90 24.92 -7.39
CA GLU A 92 -0.15 25.31 -6.43
C GLU A 92 0.16 26.63 -5.70
N CYS A 93 1.43 26.90 -5.37
CA CYS A 93 1.84 28.19 -4.78
C CYS A 93 1.81 29.37 -5.77
N ALA A 94 1.80 29.12 -7.08
CA ALA A 94 1.75 30.17 -8.10
C ALA A 94 0.32 30.71 -8.37
N ARG A 95 -0.70 30.28 -7.59
CA ARG A 95 -2.10 30.73 -7.72
C ARG A 95 -2.50 31.85 -6.75
N GLU A 96 -1.56 32.51 -6.09
CA GLU A 96 -1.81 33.68 -5.21
C GLU A 96 -1.70 35.03 -5.94
#